data_AF-A0AA46SMF6-F1
#
_entry.id   AF-A0AA46SMF6-F1
#
_cell.length_a   1.000
_cell.length_b   1.000
_cell.length_c   1.000
_cell.angle_alpha   90.00
_cell.angle_beta   90.00
_cell.angle_gamma   90.00
#
_symmetry.space_group_name_H-M   'P 1'
#
loop_
_entity.id
_entity.type
_entity.pdbx_description
1 polymer ?
#
loop_
_entity_poly.entity_id
_entity_poly.type
_entity_poly.pdbx_seq_one_letter_code
_entity_poly.pdbx_strand_id
1 'polypeptide(L)'
;METYERSGFTGQLVCGLKINGNVISEPVASVFPDILEDQDEIAPSELSCTELAASNPQRVITNRYSALAASTVLNEIFELGTLSTHKIFYHSKKGYMRSEPITQ
;
A
#
# COMPACT_ATOMS: atom_id res chain seq x y z
N MET A 1 18.36 16.22 3.86
CA MET A 1 18.20 16.46 2.41
C MET A 1 18.32 15.16 1.61
N GLU A 2 19.40 14.40 1.78
CA GLU A 2 19.62 13.11 1.08
C GLU A 2 18.54 12.03 1.36
N THR A 3 18.02 11.97 2.60
CA THR A 3 16.93 11.06 2.98
C THR A 3 15.60 11.40 2.29
N TYR A 4 15.34 12.69 2.02
CA TYR A 4 14.13 13.15 1.35
C TYR A 4 14.16 12.83 -0.15
N GLU A 5 15.33 13.00 -0.80
CA GLU A 5 15.50 12.62 -2.21
C GLU A 5 15.47 11.11 -2.45
N ARG A 6 15.65 10.30 -1.40
CA ARG A 6 15.64 8.83 -1.46
C ARG A 6 14.34 8.20 -0.96
N SER A 7 13.41 8.99 -0.42
CA SER A 7 12.14 8.49 0.13
C SER A 7 10.95 8.67 -0.84
N GLY A 8 9.81 8.07 -0.49
CA GLY A 8 8.57 8.23 -1.26
C GLY A 8 8.50 7.42 -2.56
N PHE A 9 9.38 6.44 -2.76
CA PHE A 9 9.36 5.55 -3.93
C PHE A 9 8.81 4.15 -3.63
N THR A 10 8.73 3.77 -2.37
CA THR A 10 8.29 2.44 -1.94
C THR A 10 6.95 2.51 -1.24
N GLY A 11 6.25 1.40 -1.22
CA GLY A 11 5.08 1.23 -0.38
C GLY A 11 4.57 -0.20 -0.43
N GLN A 12 3.49 -0.42 0.30
CA GLN A 12 2.84 -1.72 0.40
C GLN A 12 1.33 -1.61 0.32
N LEU A 13 0.70 -2.73 0.01
CA LEU A 13 -0.72 -2.99 0.23
C LEU A 13 -0.83 -4.28 1.04
N VAL A 14 -1.74 -4.30 2.01
CA VAL A 14 -2.17 -5.50 2.73
C VAL A 14 -3.67 -5.65 2.57
N CYS A 15 -4.12 -6.81 2.12
CA CYS A 15 -5.53 -7.16 2.06
C CYS A 15 -5.89 -8.09 3.24
N GLY A 16 -6.48 -7.51 4.28
CA GLY A 16 -7.07 -8.28 5.38
C GLY A 16 -8.50 -8.69 5.02
N LEU A 17 -8.85 -9.95 5.28
CA LEU A 17 -10.16 -10.53 4.99
C LEU A 17 -10.70 -11.26 6.22
N LYS A 18 -11.91 -10.88 6.63
CA LYS A 18 -12.65 -11.52 7.71
C LYS A 18 -14.04 -11.91 7.23
N ILE A 19 -14.37 -13.20 7.31
CA ILE A 19 -15.66 -13.75 6.91
C ILE A 19 -16.28 -14.46 8.10
N ASN A 20 -17.52 -14.11 8.46
CA ASN A 20 -18.28 -14.75 9.54
C ASN A 20 -17.52 -14.86 10.87
N GLY A 21 -16.73 -13.84 11.21
CA GLY A 21 -15.92 -13.84 12.43
C GLY A 21 -14.53 -14.45 12.28
N ASN A 22 -14.27 -15.23 11.24
CA ASN A 22 -12.98 -15.88 11.00
C ASN A 22 -12.07 -14.98 10.16
N VAL A 23 -10.88 -14.67 10.69
CA VAL A 23 -9.83 -13.96 9.96
C VAL A 23 -9.15 -14.97 9.03
N ILE A 24 -9.23 -14.72 7.72
CA ILE A 24 -8.63 -15.56 6.67
C ILE A 24 -7.27 -14.99 6.28
N SER A 25 -7.16 -13.67 6.21
CA SER A 25 -5.89 -12.97 6.03
C SER A 25 -5.79 -11.81 7.02
N GLU A 26 -4.62 -11.70 7.64
CA GLU A 26 -4.36 -10.75 8.72
C GLU A 26 -4.45 -9.29 8.23
N PRO A 27 -5.03 -8.37 9.02
CA PRO A 27 -5.05 -6.94 8.71
C PRO A 27 -3.65 -6.32 8.79
N VAL A 28 -3.50 -5.11 8.22
CA VAL A 28 -2.20 -4.43 8.11
C VAL A 28 -1.44 -4.30 9.42
N ALA A 29 -2.12 -3.97 10.52
CA ALA A 29 -1.49 -3.80 11.84
C ALA A 29 -1.00 -5.12 12.46
N SER A 30 -1.58 -6.27 12.07
CA SER A 30 -1.03 -7.58 12.47
C SER A 30 0.24 -7.91 11.66
N VAL A 31 0.28 -7.51 10.38
CA VAL A 31 1.40 -7.78 9.47
C VAL A 31 2.59 -6.87 9.74
N PHE A 32 2.32 -5.61 10.06
CA PHE A 32 3.32 -4.59 10.41
C PHE A 32 2.91 -3.94 11.75
N PRO A 33 3.24 -4.55 12.90
CA PRO A 33 2.85 -4.04 14.22
C PRO A 33 3.29 -2.59 14.46
N ASP A 34 4.50 -2.26 13.97
CA ASP A 34 5.12 -0.96 14.16
C ASP A 34 4.46 0.15 13.32
N ILE A 35 3.52 -0.18 12.40
CA ILE A 35 2.83 0.82 11.54
C ILE A 35 1.99 1.82 12.34
N LEU A 36 1.66 1.47 13.59
CA LEU A 36 0.91 2.33 14.51
C LEU A 36 1.84 3.18 15.40
N GLU A 37 3.15 2.93 15.37
CA GLU A 37 4.15 3.64 16.15
C GLU A 37 4.67 4.89 15.42
N ASP A 38 4.51 4.95 14.09
CA ASP A 38 4.94 6.09 13.27
C ASP A 38 4.15 7.37 13.63
N GLN A 39 4.82 8.29 14.31
CA GLN A 39 4.40 9.68 14.45
C GLN A 39 5.02 10.53 13.34
N ASP A 40 4.74 10.18 12.08
CA ASP A 40 5.18 11.00 10.95
C ASP A 40 4.65 12.43 11.15
N GLU A 41 5.56 13.38 11.43
CA GLU A 41 5.27 14.80 11.69
C GLU A 41 4.56 15.51 10.52
N ILE A 42 4.50 14.84 9.36
CA ILE A 42 3.79 15.34 8.18
C ILE A 42 2.70 14.33 7.85
N ALA A 43 1.58 14.42 8.55
CA ALA A 43 0.36 13.77 8.09
C ALA A 43 0.10 14.25 6.64
N PRO A 44 -0.09 13.34 5.66
CA PRO A 44 -0.55 13.69 4.32
C PRO A 44 -1.90 14.44 4.31
N SER A 45 -2.50 14.69 5.47
CA SER A 45 -3.74 15.41 5.67
C SER A 45 -3.61 16.93 5.72
N GLU A 46 -2.40 17.50 5.91
CA GLU A 46 -2.26 18.96 5.95
C GLU A 46 -2.15 19.61 4.56
N LEU A 47 -1.77 18.84 3.54
CA LEU A 47 -1.65 19.29 2.15
C LEU A 47 -2.36 18.29 1.23
N SER A 48 -3.14 18.78 0.28
CA SER A 48 -3.77 17.90 -0.70
C SER A 48 -2.73 17.15 -1.54
N CYS A 49 -3.10 15.97 -2.05
CA CYS A 49 -2.26 15.23 -3.00
C CYS A 49 -1.82 16.09 -4.20
N THR A 50 -2.63 17.08 -4.59
CA THR A 50 -2.33 18.04 -5.66
C THR A 50 -1.22 19.01 -5.29
N GLU A 51 -1.24 19.54 -4.07
CA GLU A 51 -0.19 20.45 -3.57
C GLU A 51 1.12 19.71 -3.31
N LEU A 52 1.02 18.48 -2.78
CA LEU A 52 2.17 17.59 -2.62
C LEU A 52 2.78 17.21 -3.97
N ALA A 53 1.99 17.05 -5.03
CA ALA A 53 2.48 16.68 -6.36
C ALA A 53 3.44 17.72 -6.95
N ALA A 54 3.19 19.02 -6.70
CA ALA A 54 4.02 20.10 -7.23
C ALA A 54 5.44 20.09 -6.62
N SER A 55 5.56 19.72 -5.35
CA SER A 55 6.83 19.69 -4.61
C SER A 55 7.46 18.29 -4.53
N ASN A 56 6.67 17.24 -4.76
CA ASN A 56 7.04 15.83 -4.61
C ASN A 56 6.42 14.93 -5.71
N PRO A 57 6.83 15.07 -6.97
CA PRO A 57 6.27 14.27 -8.07
C PRO A 57 6.46 12.76 -7.89
N GLN A 58 7.49 12.32 -7.15
CA GLN A 58 7.71 10.91 -6.81
C GLN A 58 6.54 10.31 -6.02
N ARG A 59 5.89 11.09 -5.15
CA ARG A 59 4.73 10.65 -4.36
C ARG A 59 3.50 10.42 -5.26
N VAL A 60 3.38 11.14 -6.38
CA VAL A 60 2.30 10.92 -7.36
C VAL A 60 2.41 9.55 -8.00
N ILE A 61 3.61 9.17 -8.45
CA ILE A 61 3.82 7.87 -9.08
C ILE A 61 3.61 6.75 -8.04
N THR A 62 4.13 6.92 -6.83
CA THR A 62 3.92 5.95 -5.74
C THR A 62 2.44 5.78 -5.39
N ASN A 63 1.65 6.86 -5.31
CA ASN A 63 0.20 6.78 -5.12
C ASN A 63 -0.52 6.04 -6.26
N ARG A 64 -0.06 6.20 -7.50
CA ARG A 64 -0.59 5.43 -8.64
C ARG A 64 -0.29 3.93 -8.51
N TYR A 65 0.89 3.56 -8.02
CA TYR A 65 1.20 2.17 -7.69
C TYR A 65 0.29 1.62 -6.59
N SER A 66 0.01 2.40 -5.53
CA SER A 66 -0.95 2.02 -4.50
C SER A 66 -2.35 1.78 -5.07
N ALA A 67 -2.83 2.68 -5.93
CA ALA A 67 -4.13 2.57 -6.58
C ALA A 67 -4.20 1.35 -7.51
N LEU A 68 -3.11 1.06 -8.25
CA LEU A 68 -3.02 -0.12 -9.10
C LEU A 68 -3.06 -1.41 -8.26
N ALA A 69 -2.25 -1.48 -7.19
CA ALA A 69 -2.23 -2.62 -6.29
C ALA A 69 -3.63 -2.90 -5.68
N ALA A 70 -4.32 -1.84 -5.25
CA ALA A 70 -5.69 -1.95 -4.72
C ALA A 70 -6.67 -2.42 -5.79
N SER A 71 -6.59 -1.85 -7.00
CA SER A 71 -7.42 -2.25 -8.14
C SER A 71 -7.22 -3.72 -8.50
N THR A 72 -5.99 -4.25 -8.46
CA THR A 72 -5.72 -5.67 -8.72
C THR A 72 -6.47 -6.57 -7.74
N VAL A 73 -6.39 -6.27 -6.45
CA VAL A 73 -7.07 -7.06 -5.41
C VAL A 73 -8.59 -6.95 -5.51
N LEU A 74 -9.11 -5.73 -5.68
CA LEU A 74 -10.55 -5.49 -5.81
C LEU A 74 -11.13 -6.16 -7.05
N ASN A 75 -10.40 -6.14 -8.16
CA ASN A 75 -10.83 -6.80 -9.39
C ASN A 75 -10.93 -8.32 -9.19
N GLU A 76 -9.97 -8.95 -8.52
CA GLU A 76 -10.06 -10.39 -8.20
C GLU A 76 -11.30 -10.70 -7.33
N ILE A 77 -11.51 -9.90 -6.27
CA ILE A 77 -12.64 -10.10 -5.35
C ILE A 77 -13.97 -9.94 -6.08
N PHE A 78 -14.14 -8.89 -6.89
CA PHE A 78 -15.43 -8.60 -7.52
C PHE A 78 -15.72 -9.47 -8.74
N GLU A 79 -14.72 -9.78 -9.57
CA GLU A 79 -14.92 -10.56 -10.79
C GLU A 79 -14.91 -12.07 -10.53
N LEU A 80 -14.06 -12.54 -9.62
CA LEU A 80 -13.83 -13.98 -9.40
C LEU A 80 -14.38 -14.47 -8.06
N GLY A 81 -14.67 -13.57 -7.11
CA GLY A 81 -15.07 -13.96 -5.75
C GLY A 81 -13.94 -14.62 -4.95
N THR A 82 -12.69 -14.47 -5.38
CA THR A 82 -11.51 -15.07 -4.74
C THR A 82 -10.57 -14.00 -4.20
N LEU A 83 -9.68 -14.41 -3.29
CA LEU A 83 -8.55 -13.62 -2.85
C LEU A 83 -7.32 -14.52 -2.81
N SER A 84 -6.40 -14.30 -3.74
CA SER A 84 -5.14 -15.05 -3.82
C SER A 84 -3.97 -14.27 -3.22
N THR A 85 -4.06 -12.93 -3.20
CA THR A 85 -2.99 -12.03 -2.79
C THR A 85 -3.23 -11.46 -1.40
N HIS A 86 -2.30 -11.69 -0.46
CA HIS A 86 -2.34 -11.08 0.87
C HIS A 86 -1.64 -9.72 0.88
N LYS A 87 -0.47 -9.64 0.25
CA LYS A 87 0.40 -8.46 0.28
C LYS A 87 0.89 -8.10 -1.11
N ILE A 88 1.12 -6.82 -1.34
CA ILE A 88 1.83 -6.34 -2.53
C ILE A 88 2.88 -5.34 -2.06
N PHE A 89 4.13 -5.54 -2.48
CA PHE A 89 5.21 -4.58 -2.29
C PHE A 89 5.59 -3.96 -3.62
N TYR A 90 5.85 -2.66 -3.64
CA TYR A 90 6.24 -1.96 -4.86
C TYR A 90 7.33 -0.92 -4.64
N HIS A 91 8.03 -0.62 -5.74
CA HIS A 91 9.01 0.44 -5.84
C HIS A 91 8.82 1.20 -7.16
N SER A 92 8.20 2.38 -7.09
CA SER A 92 7.77 3.19 -8.24
C SER A 92 8.93 3.63 -9.14
N LYS A 93 10.06 4.04 -8.55
CA LYS A 93 11.28 4.40 -9.34
C LYS A 93 11.96 3.21 -10.03
N LYS A 94 11.78 1.97 -9.54
CA LYS A 94 12.37 0.77 -10.17
C LYS A 94 11.39 0.05 -11.09
N GLY A 95 10.13 0.51 -11.18
CA GLY A 95 9.10 -0.18 -11.95
C GLY A 95 8.73 -1.55 -11.39
N TYR A 96 8.94 -1.77 -10.09
CA TYR A 96 8.82 -3.09 -9.47
C TYR A 96 7.54 -3.19 -8.66
N MET A 97 6.80 -4.29 -8.82
CA MET A 97 5.65 -4.65 -8.01
C MET A 97 5.58 -6.18 -7.89
N ARG A 98 5.46 -6.68 -6.66
CA ARG A 98 5.40 -8.12 -6.38
C ARG A 98 4.30 -8.42 -5.37
N SER A 99 3.44 -9.36 -5.71
CA SER A 99 2.46 -9.92 -4.80
C SER A 99 3.05 -11.07 -3.98
N GLU A 100 2.54 -11.21 -2.76
CA GLU A 100 2.72 -12.39 -1.92
C GLU A 100 1.36 -13.03 -1.66
N PRO A 101 1.24 -14.35 -1.86
CA PRO A 101 -0.02 -15.03 -1.72
C PRO A 101 -0.46 -15.15 -0.25
N ILE A 102 -1.73 -15.47 -0.04
CA ILE A 102 -2.20 -15.92 1.28
C ILE A 102 -1.46 -17.21 1.64
N THR A 103 -0.78 -17.22 2.78
CA THR A 103 -0.15 -18.42 3.34
C THR A 103 -1.15 -19.06 4.31
N GLN A 104 -1.48 -20.33 4.08
CA GLN A 104 -2.33 -21.13 4.97
C GLN A 104 -1.51 -21.72 6.12
#